data_AF-A0A6J6J9N7-F1
#
_entry.id   AF-A0A6J6J9N7-F1
#
_cell.length_a   1.000
_cell.length_b   1.000
_cell.length_c   1.000
_cell.angle_alpha   90.00
_cell.angle_beta   90.00
_cell.angle_gamma   90.00
#
_symmetry.space_group_name_H-M   'P 1'
#
loop_
_entity.id
_entity.type
_entity.pdbx_description
1 polymer ?
#
loop_
_entity_poly.entity_id
_entity_poly.type
_entity_poly.pdbx_seq_one_letter_code
_entity_poly.pdbx_strand_id
1 'polypeptide(L)' 'MVGQITRVDHLPAQDLLAIETSNGEVLVPFVKQIVPEVNVALGQVSLNPPDGLFELNLEAGVQDEN' A
#
# COMPACT_ATOMS: atom_id res chain seq x y z
N MET A 1 -7.22 -0.66 -8.67
CA MET A 1 -6.99 -0.79 -7.21
C MET A 1 -5.58 -1.31 -7.02
N VAL A 2 -4.84 -0.81 -6.03
CA VAL A 2 -3.43 -1.18 -5.80
C VAL A 2 -3.27 -2.41 -4.91
N GLY A 3 -4.24 -2.68 -4.03
CA GLY A 3 -4.24 -3.80 -3.11
C GLY A 3 -5.32 -3.66 -2.04
N GLN A 4 -5.29 -4.55 -1.04
CA GLN A 4 -6.19 -4.53 0.10
C GLN A 4 -5.39 -4.27 1.38
N ILE A 5 -5.90 -3.38 2.24
CA ILE A 5 -5.30 -3.15 3.56
C ILE A 5 -5.64 -4.35 4.45
N THR A 6 -4.62 -5.03 4.96
CA THR A 6 -4.78 -6.21 5.82
C THR A 6 -4.60 -5.89 7.29
N ARG A 7 -3.73 -4.91 7.62
CA ARG A 7 -3.52 -4.43 9.00
C ARG A 7 -2.87 -3.05 9.05
N VAL A 8 -2.84 -2.50 10.26
CA VAL A 8 -2.07 -1.31 10.63
C VAL A 8 -1.00 -1.73 11.63
N ASP A 9 0.27 -1.47 11.30
CA ASP A 9 1.41 -1.75 12.17
C ASP A 9 1.80 -0.47 12.93
N HIS A 10 1.70 -0.51 14.25
CA HIS A 10 2.02 0.60 15.14
C HIS A 10 3.48 0.52 15.60
N LEU A 11 4.37 1.28 14.96
CA LEU A 11 5.78 1.33 15.34
C LEU A 11 6.09 2.58 16.18
N PRO A 12 7.17 2.57 16.99
CA PRO A 12 7.52 3.72 17.84
C PRO A 12 7.75 5.02 17.07
N ALA A 13 8.19 4.93 15.81
CA ALA A 13 8.47 6.08 14.97
C ALA A 13 7.23 6.58 14.20
N GLN A 14 6.44 5.67 13.64
CA GLN A 14 5.24 5.98 12.87
C GLN A 14 4.38 4.74 12.63
N ASP A 15 3.12 4.97 12.25
CA ASP A 15 2.21 3.92 11.80
C ASP A 15 2.45 3.54 10.33
N LEU A 16 2.30 2.25 10.02
CA LEU A 16 2.38 1.71 8.67
C LEU A 16 1.07 0.98 8.32
N LEU A 17 0.63 1.11 7.07
CA LEU A 17 -0.42 0.28 6.48
C LEU A 17 0.23 -0.90 5.77
N ALA A 18 -0.17 -2.12 6.13
CA ALA A 18 0.16 -3.31 5.36
C ALA A 18 -0.88 -3.49 4.26
N ILE A 19 -0.42 -3.46 3.01
CA ILE A 19 -1.25 -3.60 1.83
C ILE A 19 -0.85 -4.89 1.13
N GLU A 20 -1.78 -5.83 1.04
CA GLU A 20 -1.61 -7.03 0.23
C GLU A 20 -1.90 -6.69 -1.23
N THR A 21 -0.90 -6.91 -2.07
CA THR A 21 -0.95 -6.70 -3.52
C THR A 21 -0.69 -8.02 -4.23
N SER A 22 -0.94 -8.09 -5.53
CA SER A 22 -0.65 -9.29 -6.34
C SER A 22 0.83 -9.68 -6.33
N ASN A 23 1.73 -8.75 -6.00
CA ASN A 23 3.18 -8.98 -5.97
C ASN A 23 3.72 -9.21 -4.54
N GLY A 24 2.83 -9.24 -3.54
CA GLY A 24 3.18 -9.42 -2.13
C GLY A 24 2.74 -8.26 -1.25
N GLU A 25 3.25 -8.25 -0.02
CA GLU A 25 2.92 -7.26 0.99
C GLU A 25 3.77 -5.99 0.82
N VAL A 26 3.11 -4.83 0.83
CA VAL A 26 3.73 -3.51 0.78
C VAL A 26 3.40 -2.76 2.06
N LEU A 27 4.43 -2.24 2.74
CA LEU A 27 4.26 -1.40 3.92
C LEU A 27 4.30 0.08 3.50
N VAL A 28 3.20 0.80 3.73
CA VAL A 28 3.05 2.20 3.34
C VAL A 28 2.90 3.07 4.59
N PRO A 29 3.69 4.15 4.75
CA PRO A 29 3.54 5.04 5.90
C PRO A 29 2.15 5.67 5.98
N PHE A 30 1.51 5.57 7.15
CA PHE A 30 0.18 6.11 7.37
C PHE A 30 0.22 7.60 7.75
N VAL A 31 0.74 8.43 6.85
CA VAL A 31 0.89 9.87 7.04
C VAL A 31 0.11 10.65 6.00
N LYS A 32 -0.34 11.86 6.34
CA LYS A 32 -1.24 12.66 5.52
C LYS A 32 -0.70 13.05 4.13
N GLN A 33 0.63 13.03 3.96
CA GLN A 33 1.27 13.24 2.65
C GLN A 33 1.01 12.07 1.68
N ILE A 34 0.95 10.84 2.21
CA ILE A 34 0.77 9.62 1.42
C ILE A 34 -0.68 9.18 1.42
N VAL A 35 -1.39 9.39 2.53
CA VAL A 35 -2.79 8.99 2.71
C VAL A 35 -3.65 10.24 2.92
N PRO A 36 -3.97 10.99 1.83
CA PRO A 36 -4.71 12.24 1.94
C PRO A 36 -6.17 12.05 2.36
N GLU A 37 -6.77 10.90 2.03
CA GLU A 37 -8.19 10.64 2.28
C GLU A 37 -8.46 9.20 2.73
N VAL A 38 -9.30 9.05 3.76
CA VAL A 38 -9.78 7.77 4.29
C VAL A 38 -11.30 7.82 4.31
N ASN A 39 -11.93 6.99 3.46
CA ASN A 39 -13.37 6.87 3.38
C ASN A 39 -13.83 5.58 4.08
N VAL A 40 -14.11 5.70 5.38
CA VAL A 40 -14.52 4.56 6.22
C VAL A 40 -15.90 4.03 5.82
N ALA A 41 -16.80 4.88 5.33
CA ALA A 41 -18.14 4.47 4.91
C ALA A 41 -18.11 3.55 3.69
N LEU A 42 -17.18 3.79 2.76
CA LEU A 42 -16.96 2.96 1.58
C LEU A 42 -15.88 1.89 1.77
N GLY A 43 -15.18 1.89 2.92
CA GLY A 43 -14.04 1.00 3.17
C GLY A 43 -12.86 1.25 2.23
N GLN A 44 -12.63 2.50 1.82
CA GLN A 44 -11.62 2.86 0.82
C GLN A 44 -10.61 3.87 1.38
N VAL A 45 -9.39 3.78 0.90
CA VAL A 45 -8.29 4.69 1.25
C VAL A 45 -7.66 5.19 -0.04
N SER A 46 -7.53 6.51 -0.16
CA SER A 46 -6.84 7.13 -1.29
C SER A 46 -5.36 7.25 -0.94
N LEU A 47 -4.50 6.75 -1.83
CA LEU A 47 -3.05 6.78 -1.68
C LEU A 47 -2.45 7.67 -2.76
N ASN A 48 -1.58 8.59 -2.34
CA ASN A 48 -0.73 9.40 -3.20
C ASN A 48 0.74 9.08 -2.91
N PRO A 49 1.21 7.89 -3.31
CA PRO A 49 2.59 7.47 -3.09
C PRO A 49 3.56 8.30 -3.93
N PRO A 50 4.81 8.53 -3.46
CA PRO A 50 5.87 9.00 -4.32
C PRO A 50 6.17 7.99 -5.44
N ASP A 51 6.60 8.49 -6.60
CA ASP A 51 7.03 7.66 -7.73
C ASP A 51 8.05 6.60 -7.28
N GLY A 52 7.92 5.37 -7.78
CA GLY A 52 8.78 4.26 -7.39
C GLY A 52 8.36 3.46 -6.15
N LEU A 53 7.50 3.97 -5.25
CA LEU A 53 7.13 3.25 -4.01
C LEU A 53 6.47 1.90 -4.28
N PHE A 54 5.62 1.85 -5.30
CA PHE A 54 4.95 0.62 -5.73
C PHE A 54 5.76 -0.14 -6.78
N GLU A 55 6.50 0.54 -7.66
CA GLU A 55 7.34 -0.12 -8.68
C GLU A 55 8.41 -1.01 -8.04
N LEU A 56 9.07 -0.57 -6.97
CA LEU A 56 10.05 -1.37 -6.21
C LEU A 56 9.50 -2.72 -5.72
N ASN A 57 8.18 -2.83 -5.56
CA ASN A 57 7.50 -4.04 -5.09
C ASN A 57 6.66 -4.73 -6.18
N LEU A 58 6.54 -4.13 -7.38
CA LEU A 58 5.77 -4.66 -8.52
C LEU A 58 6.61 -5.46 -9.51
N GLU A 59 7.95 -5.45 -9.39
CA GLU A 59 8.87 -6.15 -10.29
C GLU A 59 8.83 -7.69 -10.18
N ALA A 60 8.06 -8.27 -9.25
CA ALA A 60 8.02 -9.71 -9.01
C ALA A 60 6.94 -10.50 -9.80
N GLY A 61 6.29 -9.88 -10.80
CA GLY A 61 5.10 -10.45 -11.47
C GLY A 61 5.24 -10.88 -12.93
N VAL A 62 6.45 -10.92 -13.51
CA VAL A 62 6.67 -11.50 -14.85
C VAL A 62 7.18 -12.94 -14.72
N GLN A 63 6.29 -13.91 -14.85
CA GLN A 63 6.64 -15.23 -15.37
C GLN A 63 5.66 -15.60 -16.50
N ASP A 64 6.28 -15.66 -17.68
CA ASP A 64 5.76 -15.90 -19.02
C ASP A 64 4.60 -16.89 -19.14
N GLU A 65 3.70 -16.50 -20.04
CA GLU A 65 2.61 -17.26 -20.63
C GLU A 65 3.15 -18.57 -21.26
N ASN A 66 2.56 -19.72 -20.94
CA ASN A 66 2.82 -21.01 -21.60
C ASN A 66 1.72 -21.36 -22.60
#